data_AF-A0A937VVL6-F1
#
_entry.id   AF-A0A937VVL6-F1
#
_cell.length_a   1.000
_cell.length_b   1.000
_cell.length_c   1.000
_cell.angle_alpha   90.00
_cell.angle_beta   90.00
_cell.angle_gamma   90.00
#
_symmetry.space_group_name_H-M   'P 1'
#
loop_
_entity.id
_entity.type
_entity.pdbx_description
1 polymer ?
#
loop_
_entity_poly.entity_id
_entity_poly.type
_entity_poly.pdbx_seq_one_letter_code
_entity_poly.pdbx_strand_id
1 'polypeptide(L)'
;EASVMMGASTSQIIKKVLLKEPLPSLISNFFNMMINLVGYSAMAGLVGGGGLGKVAIQYGYNHFNIFIMVSTVVLLIVLVEVLQYVSTLITKKMIQRRGLQIHE
;
A
#
# COMPACT_ATOMS: atom_id res chain seq x y z
N GLU A 1 23.40 7.74 -15.04
CA GLU A 1 24.44 7.45 -16.06
C GLU A 1 23.93 7.74 -17.48
N ALA A 2 22.82 7.17 -17.94
CA ALA A 2 22.25 7.48 -19.26
C ALA A 2 21.89 8.97 -19.49
N SER A 3 21.35 9.65 -18.47
CA SER A 3 20.98 11.08 -18.54
C SER A 3 22.18 12.04 -18.60
N VAL A 4 23.34 11.62 -18.07
CA VAL A 4 24.60 12.37 -18.19
C VAL A 4 25.19 12.18 -19.60
N MET A 5 25.06 10.98 -20.18
CA MET A 5 25.54 10.67 -21.54
C MET A 5 24.71 11.34 -22.66
N MET A 6 23.47 11.77 -22.38
CA MET A 6 22.61 12.52 -23.32
C MET A 6 22.82 14.05 -23.30
N GLY A 7 23.82 14.56 -22.56
CA GLY A 7 24.13 16.00 -22.52
C GLY A 7 23.15 16.85 -21.71
N ALA A 8 22.38 16.25 -20.78
CA ALA A 8 21.46 17.01 -19.94
C ALA A 8 22.21 17.83 -18.88
N SER A 9 21.85 19.11 -18.73
CA SER A 9 22.38 19.99 -17.68
C SER A 9 22.11 19.39 -16.29
N THR A 10 23.06 19.53 -15.35
CA THR A 10 22.95 19.03 -13.96
C THR A 10 21.63 19.42 -13.29
N SER A 11 21.12 20.63 -13.57
CA SER A 11 19.81 21.08 -13.05
C SER A 11 18.61 20.35 -13.66
N GLN A 12 18.71 19.90 -14.91
CA GLN A 12 17.69 19.08 -15.56
C GLN A 12 17.72 17.64 -15.03
N ILE A 13 18.89 17.07 -14.75
CA ILE A 13 19.01 15.71 -14.18
C ILE A 13 18.33 15.64 -12.80
N ILE A 14 18.60 16.62 -11.93
CA ILE A 14 18.03 16.66 -10.58
C ILE A 14 16.51 16.80 -10.62
N LYS A 15 15.98 17.76 -11.42
CA LYS A 15 14.54 18.04 -11.43
C LYS A 15 13.69 17.08 -12.27
N LYS A 16 14.20 16.59 -13.40
CA LYS A 16 13.42 15.76 -14.33
C LYS A 16 13.64 14.26 -14.16
N VAL A 17 14.82 13.84 -13.70
CA VAL A 17 15.15 12.40 -13.59
C VAL A 17 14.99 11.98 -12.13
N LEU A 18 15.82 12.51 -11.22
CA LEU A 18 15.86 12.07 -9.83
C LEU A 18 14.55 12.31 -9.06
N LEU A 19 13.83 13.40 -9.31
CA LEU A 19 12.54 13.67 -8.65
C LEU A 19 11.37 12.90 -9.26
N LYS A 20 11.43 12.53 -10.55
CA LYS A 20 10.31 11.90 -11.25
C LYS A 20 10.39 10.37 -11.22
N GLU A 21 11.59 9.81 -11.16
CA GLU A 21 11.86 8.37 -11.16
C GLU A 21 11.29 7.62 -9.93
N PRO A 22 11.37 8.13 -8.68
CA PRO A 22 10.84 7.41 -7.51
C PRO A 22 9.34 7.66 -7.23
N LEU A 23 8.65 8.48 -8.03
CA LEU A 23 7.22 8.78 -7.78
C LEU A 23 6.30 7.55 -7.70
N PRO A 24 6.43 6.50 -8.53
CA PRO A 24 5.57 5.31 -8.43
C PRO A 24 5.89 4.51 -7.18
N SER A 25 7.18 4.38 -6.84
CA SER A 25 7.61 3.62 -5.67
C SER A 25 7.22 4.34 -4.37
N LEU A 26 7.31 5.67 -4.32
CA LEU A 26 6.82 6.49 -3.21
C LEU A 26 5.33 6.26 -2.94
N ILE A 27 4.50 6.26 -3.98
CA ILE A 27 3.05 6.06 -3.84
C ILE A 27 2.73 4.63 -3.39
N SER A 28 3.37 3.62 -4.01
CA SER A 28 3.21 2.23 -3.59
C SER A 28 3.61 2.02 -2.13
N ASN A 29 4.71 2.62 -1.68
CA ASN A 29 5.19 2.53 -0.31
C ASN A 29 4.27 3.26 0.67
N PHE A 30 3.68 4.39 0.27
CA PHE A 30 2.68 5.10 1.08
C PHE A 30 1.43 4.22 1.32
N PHE A 31 0.90 3.59 0.28
CA PHE A 31 -0.21 2.65 0.43
C PHE A 31 0.16 1.44 1.30
N ASN A 32 1.36 0.89 1.13
CA ASN A 32 1.84 -0.21 1.97
C ASN A 32 1.94 0.18 3.45
N MET A 33 2.39 1.41 3.74
CA MET A 33 2.40 1.96 5.10
C MET A 33 0.98 2.05 5.69
N MET A 34 0.00 2.49 4.91
CA MET A 34 -1.40 2.54 5.33
C MET A 34 -1.95 1.13 5.63
N ILE A 35 -1.63 0.14 4.80
CA ILE A 35 -2.03 -1.27 5.03
C ILE A 35 -1.41 -1.81 6.32
N ASN A 36 -0.13 -1.52 6.58
CA ASN A 36 0.53 -1.92 7.82
C ASN A 36 -0.11 -1.27 9.05
N LEU A 37 -0.54 0.00 8.95
CA LEU A 37 -1.29 0.68 10.01
C LEU A 37 -2.64 -0.01 10.31
N VAL A 38 -3.34 -0.51 9.29
CA VAL A 38 -4.56 -1.32 9.47
C VAL A 38 -4.23 -2.61 10.23
N GLY A 39 -3.14 -3.29 9.86
CA GLY A 39 -2.64 -4.48 10.57
C GLY A 39 -2.29 -4.19 12.05
N TYR A 40 -1.62 -3.07 12.31
CA TYR A 40 -1.33 -2.63 13.68
C TYR A 40 -2.59 -2.27 14.47
N SER A 41 -3.60 -1.67 13.84
CA SER A 41 -4.91 -1.44 14.48
C SER A 41 -5.64 -2.75 14.82
N ALA A 42 -5.50 -3.78 13.97
CA ALA A 42 -6.03 -5.10 14.28
C ALA A 42 -5.31 -5.72 15.50
N MET A 43 -3.98 -5.63 15.55
CA MET A 43 -3.19 -6.10 16.71
C MET A 43 -3.49 -5.28 17.98
N ALA A 44 -3.71 -3.97 17.87
CA ALA A 44 -4.08 -3.10 19.00
C ALA A 44 -5.40 -3.53 19.67
N GLY A 45 -6.30 -4.17 18.90
CA GLY A 45 -7.51 -4.79 19.43
C GLY A 45 -7.24 -5.88 20.48
N LEU A 46 -6.15 -6.65 20.35
CA LEU A 46 -5.74 -7.69 21.32
C LEU A 46 -5.28 -7.12 22.65
N VAL A 47 -4.66 -5.94 22.62
CA VAL A 47 -4.08 -5.30 23.80
C VAL A 47 -5.09 -4.39 24.52
N GLY A 48 -6.36 -4.40 24.09
CA GLY A 48 -7.43 -3.58 24.68
C GLY A 48 -7.44 -2.12 24.21
N GLY A 49 -6.59 -1.74 23.25
CA GLY A 49 -6.47 -0.36 22.72
C GLY A 49 -7.61 0.07 21.79
N GLY A 50 -8.54 -0.83 21.46
CA GLY A 50 -9.56 -0.59 20.44
C GLY A 50 -9.01 -0.69 19.02
N GLY A 51 -9.89 -0.85 18.04
CA GLY A 51 -9.52 -1.05 16.63
C GLY A 51 -10.29 -2.18 15.96
N LEU A 52 -9.96 -2.45 14.71
CA LEU A 52 -10.64 -3.48 13.90
C LEU A 52 -10.57 -4.89 14.52
N GLY A 53 -9.50 -5.18 15.28
CA GLY A 53 -9.34 -6.45 16.00
C GLY A 53 -10.26 -6.61 17.22
N LYS A 54 -10.82 -5.52 17.75
CA LYS A 54 -11.79 -5.58 18.86
C LYS A 54 -13.04 -6.35 18.44
N VAL A 55 -13.50 -6.21 17.21
CA VAL A 55 -14.68 -6.94 16.69
C VAL A 55 -14.40 -8.44 16.66
N ALA A 56 -13.20 -8.85 16.21
CA ALA A 56 -12.81 -10.26 16.16
C ALA A 56 -12.74 -10.90 17.56
N ILE A 57 -12.22 -10.18 18.55
CA ILE A 57 -12.08 -10.69 19.92
C ILE A 57 -13.43 -10.68 20.65
N GLN A 58 -14.16 -9.57 20.53
CA GLN A 58 -15.38 -9.36 21.30
C GLN A 58 -16.55 -10.23 20.79
N TYR A 59 -16.64 -10.47 19.49
CA TYR A 59 -17.68 -11.32 18.90
C TYR A 59 -17.21 -12.73 18.55
N GLY A 60 -15.94 -12.94 18.18
CA GLY A 60 -15.40 -14.26 17.82
C GLY A 60 -14.85 -15.05 19.00
N TYR A 61 -13.94 -14.46 19.77
CA TYR A 61 -13.24 -15.15 20.86
C TYR A 61 -14.13 -15.35 22.10
N ASN A 62 -14.84 -14.30 22.55
CA ASN A 62 -15.67 -14.37 23.76
C ASN A 62 -16.84 -15.36 23.68
N HIS A 63 -17.30 -15.71 22.47
CA HIS A 63 -18.37 -16.69 22.27
C HIS A 63 -17.85 -18.08 21.90
N PHE A 64 -16.53 -18.31 21.88
CA PHE A 64 -15.89 -19.57 21.41
C PHE A 64 -16.39 -20.07 20.04
N ASN A 65 -16.94 -19.16 19.22
CA ASN A 65 -17.50 -19.51 17.93
C ASN A 65 -16.44 -19.35 16.85
N ILE A 66 -15.77 -20.45 16.54
CA ILE A 66 -14.71 -20.53 15.52
C ILE A 66 -15.19 -19.99 14.17
N PHE A 67 -16.46 -20.18 13.80
CA PHE A 67 -17.03 -19.64 12.56
C PHE A 67 -16.98 -18.11 12.52
N ILE A 68 -17.30 -17.42 13.63
CA ILE A 68 -17.31 -15.95 13.70
C ILE A 68 -15.88 -15.41 13.70
N MET A 69 -14.98 -16.07 14.43
CA MET A 69 -13.55 -15.71 14.45
C MET A 69 -12.95 -15.76 13.03
N VAL A 70 -13.14 -16.87 12.31
CA VAL A 70 -12.65 -17.04 10.94
C VAL A 70 -13.32 -16.03 9.99
N SER A 71 -14.63 -15.82 10.11
CA SER A 71 -15.35 -14.84 9.28
C SER A 71 -14.79 -13.42 9.45
N THR A 72 -14.42 -13.03 10.67
CA THR A 72 -13.86 -11.70 10.93
C THR A 72 -12.46 -11.55 10.34
N VAL A 73 -11.63 -12.60 10.43
CA VAL A 73 -10.29 -12.63 9.80
C VAL A 73 -10.41 -12.52 8.27
N VAL A 74 -11.31 -13.29 7.67
CA VAL A 74 -11.56 -13.23 6.21
C VAL A 74 -12.01 -11.83 5.80
N LEU A 75 -12.89 -11.19 6.57
CA LEU A 75 -13.34 -9.82 6.30
C LEU A 75 -12.17 -8.83 6.32
N LEU A 76 -11.26 -8.94 7.29
CA LEU A 76 -10.06 -8.10 7.35
C LEU A 76 -9.10 -8.34 6.18
N ILE A 77 -8.92 -9.61 5.77
CA ILE A 77 -8.10 -9.97 4.59
C ILE A 77 -8.70 -9.33 3.34
N VAL A 78 -10.00 -9.47 3.11
CA VAL A 78 -10.70 -8.89 1.96
C VAL A 78 -10.56 -7.36 1.94
N LEU A 79 -10.66 -6.69 3.10
CA LEU A 79 -10.47 -5.24 3.19
C LEU A 79 -9.06 -4.83 2.77
N VAL A 80 -8.04 -5.53 3.27
CA VAL A 80 -6.63 -5.28 2.90
C VAL A 80 -6.38 -5.58 1.43
N GLU A 81 -6.97 -6.64 0.89
CA GLU A 81 -6.81 -7.06 -0.49
C GLU A 81 -7.39 -6.04 -1.48
N VAL A 82 -8.52 -5.41 -1.13
CA VAL A 82 -9.07 -4.29 -1.90
C VAL A 82 -8.11 -3.10 -1.93
N LEU A 83 -7.51 -2.74 -0.79
CA LEU A 83 -6.50 -1.67 -0.72
C LEU A 83 -5.26 -2.01 -1.56
N GLN A 84 -4.79 -3.26 -1.50
CA GLN A 84 -3.65 -3.75 -2.27
C GLN A 84 -3.94 -3.73 -3.78
N TYR A 85 -5.15 -4.12 -4.17
CA TYR A 85 -5.60 -4.10 -5.56
C TYR A 85 -5.63 -2.66 -6.09
N VAL A 86 -6.19 -1.72 -5.33
CA VAL A 86 -6.21 -0.29 -5.69
C VAL A 86 -4.78 0.28 -5.80
N SER A 87 -3.91 -0.03 -4.83
CA SER A 87 -2.49 0.38 -4.85
C SER A 87 -1.78 -0.12 -6.11
N THR A 88 -2.01 -1.39 -6.47
CA THR A 88 -1.42 -2.02 -7.65
C THR A 88 -1.95 -1.40 -8.95
N LEU A 89 -3.25 -1.11 -9.02
CA LEU A 89 -3.86 -0.45 -10.19
C LEU A 89 -3.30 0.97 -10.39
N ILE A 90 -3.21 1.75 -9.32
CA ILE A 90 -2.65 3.12 -9.37
C ILE A 90 -1.19 3.07 -9.83
N THR A 91 -0.39 2.19 -9.22
CA THR A 91 1.03 2.04 -9.54
C THR A 91 1.24 1.56 -10.98
N LYS A 92 0.48 0.55 -11.44
CA LYS A 92 0.52 0.08 -12.83
C LYS A 92 0.13 1.18 -13.82
N LYS A 93 -0.94 1.94 -13.54
CA LYS A 93 -1.39 3.04 -14.41
C LYS A 93 -0.33 4.14 -14.50
N MET A 94 0.36 4.45 -13.40
CA MET A 94 1.46 5.42 -13.39
C MET A 94 2.70 4.94 -14.16
N ILE A 95 3.05 3.66 -14.03
CA ILE A 95 4.16 3.06 -14.78
C ILE A 95 3.82 3.01 -16.28
N GLN A 96 2.60 2.63 -16.65
CA GLN A 96 2.15 2.58 -18.04
C GLN A 96 2.11 3.97 -18.71
N ARG A 97 1.68 5.00 -17.97
CA ARG A 97 1.76 6.41 -18.41
C ARG A 97 3.20 6.88 -18.65
N ARG A 98 4.20 6.23 -18.03
CA ARG A 98 5.62 6.52 -18.23
C ARG A 98 6.27 5.69 -19.33
N GLY A 99 5.86 4.43 -19.51
CA GLY A 99 6.32 3.60 -20.63
C GLY A 99 5.98 4.22 -21.99
N LEU A 100 4.87 4.95 -22.09
CA LEU A 100 4.48 5.71 -23.28
C LEU A 100 5.33 6.98 -23.54
N GLN A 101 6.05 7.51 -22.53
CA GLN A 101 6.91 8.69 -22.71
C GLN A 101 8.34 8.37 -23.14
N ILE A 102 8.68 7.08 -23.31
CA ILE A 102 10.01 6.62 -23.77
C ILE A 102 9.94 6.17 -25.25
N HIS A 103 8.79 6.36 -25.91
CA HIS A 103 8.58 6.05 -27.32
C HIS A 103 8.15 7.25 -28.17
N GLU A 104 8.24 8.47 -27.63
CA GLU A 104 8.18 9.72 -28.41
C GLU A 104 9.50 10.49 -28.29
#